data_AF-A0A0R1HL46-F1
#
_entry.id   AF-A0A0R1HL46-F1
#
_cell.length_a   1.000
_cell.length_b   1.000
_cell.length_c   1.000
_cell.angle_alpha   90.00
_cell.angle_beta   90.00
_cell.angle_gamma   90.00
#
_symmetry.space_group_name_H-M   'P 1'
#
loop_
_entity.id
_entity.type
_entity.pdbx_description
1 polymer ?
#
loop_
_entity_poly.entity_id
_entity_poly.type
_entity_poly.pdbx_seq_one_letter_code
_entity_poly.pdbx_strand_id
1 'polypeptide(L)'
;MGIIINTWYENMTNEDMNFIKRFTLSSGSLKQVAKEYSVSYPTVRNRLNEVITKIGIIDEKDSEPFIVNLMRLVTDDQISYSAAKKIIEFHEGEKND
;
A
#
# COMPACT_ATOMS: atom_id res chain seq x y z
N MET A 1 5.12 -28.54 6.37
CA MET A 1 5.41 -27.45 5.42
C MET A 1 4.43 -26.33 5.76
N GLY A 2 4.86 -25.37 6.58
CA GLY A 2 4.00 -24.24 6.93
C GLY A 2 3.86 -23.36 5.70
N ILE A 3 2.64 -23.01 5.33
CA ILE A 3 2.41 -21.92 4.38
C ILE A 3 3.00 -20.69 5.07
N ILE A 4 4.11 -20.16 4.55
CA ILE A 4 4.53 -18.82 4.92
C ILE A 4 3.49 -17.92 4.27
N ILE A 5 2.48 -17.53 5.05
CA ILE A 5 1.55 -16.50 4.62
C ILE A 5 2.36 -15.22 4.79
N ASN A 6 2.87 -14.63 3.70
CA ASN A 6 3.35 -13.27 3.79
C ASN A 6 2.13 -12.38 4.05
N THR A 7 2.10 -11.78 5.22
CA THR A 7 0.97 -11.03 5.74
C THR A 7 1.15 -9.58 5.35
N TRP A 8 0.95 -9.26 4.07
CA TRP A 8 1.06 -7.90 3.52
C TRP A 8 0.34 -6.85 4.37
N TYR A 9 -0.76 -7.26 5.01
CA TYR A 9 -1.58 -6.42 5.88
C TYR A 9 -0.85 -5.91 7.13
N GLU A 10 0.23 -6.57 7.59
CA GLU A 10 1.05 -6.11 8.73
C GLU A 10 1.92 -4.90 8.35
N ASN A 11 2.20 -4.73 7.06
CA ASN A 11 2.98 -3.61 6.53
C ASN A 11 2.09 -2.45 6.03
N MET A 12 0.77 -2.54 6.28
CA MET A 12 -0.19 -1.52 5.90
C MET A 12 -0.45 -0.58 7.07
N THR A 13 -0.59 0.71 6.80
CA THR A 13 -0.93 1.66 7.86
C THR A 13 -2.37 1.46 8.32
N ASN A 14 -2.71 1.96 9.51
CA ASN A 14 -4.09 1.96 10.01
C ASN A 14 -5.06 2.65 9.04
N GLU A 15 -4.63 3.70 8.35
CA GLU A 15 -5.42 4.39 7.33
C GLU A 15 -5.64 3.52 6.09
N ASP A 16 -4.62 2.76 5.66
CA ASP A 16 -4.75 1.82 4.55
C ASP A 16 -5.76 0.72 4.91
N MET A 17 -5.65 0.14 6.12
CA MET A 17 -6.56 -0.91 6.60
C MET A 17 -7.99 -0.41 6.77
N ASN A 18 -8.17 0.81 7.29
CA ASN A 18 -9.49 1.43 7.37
C ASN A 18 -10.11 1.67 5.99
N PHE A 19 -9.30 2.13 5.02
CA PHE A 19 -9.75 2.30 3.65
C PHE A 19 -10.20 0.97 3.04
N ILE A 20 -9.37 -0.07 3.15
CA ILE A 20 -9.68 -1.42 2.64
C ILE A 20 -10.99 -1.93 3.24
N LYS A 21 -11.13 -1.87 4.57
CA LYS A 21 -12.36 -2.30 5.27
C LYS A 21 -13.59 -1.61 4.70
N ARG A 22 -13.55 -0.30 4.53
CA ARG A 22 -14.70 0.50 4.05
C ARG A 22 -14.98 0.23 2.58
N PHE A 23 -13.94 0.10 1.76
CA PHE A 23 -14.07 -0.31 0.37
C PHE A 23 -14.73 -1.69 0.25
N THR A 24 -14.30 -2.67 1.04
CA THR A 24 -14.90 -4.01 1.06
C THR A 24 -16.36 -3.98 1.53
N LEU A 25 -16.68 -3.23 2.59
CA LEU A 25 -18.06 -3.08 3.07
C LEU A 25 -18.97 -2.40 2.02
N SER A 26 -18.41 -1.56 1.15
CA SER A 26 -19.10 -0.96 0.00
C SER A 26 -19.19 -1.88 -1.23
N SER A 27 -18.83 -3.17 -1.11
CA SER A 27 -18.72 -4.12 -2.23
C SER A 27 -17.78 -3.63 -3.35
N GLY A 28 -16.73 -2.90 -2.98
CA GLY A 28 -15.78 -2.30 -3.91
C GLY A 28 -16.29 -1.07 -4.69
N SER A 29 -17.38 -0.45 -4.24
CA SER A 29 -17.97 0.71 -4.91
C SER A 29 -17.21 2.01 -4.59
N LEU A 30 -16.31 2.41 -5.49
CA LEU A 30 -15.62 3.70 -5.41
C LEU A 30 -16.58 4.90 -5.28
N LYS A 31 -17.74 4.85 -5.95
CA LYS A 31 -18.76 5.91 -5.87
C LYS A 31 -19.38 5.99 -4.47
N GLN A 32 -19.65 4.84 -3.84
CA GLN A 32 -20.22 4.80 -2.51
C GLN A 32 -19.20 5.31 -1.47
N VAL A 33 -17.95 4.84 -1.53
CA VAL A 33 -16.89 5.33 -0.63
C VAL A 33 -16.66 6.84 -0.79
N ALA A 34 -16.71 7.37 -2.02
CA ALA A 34 -16.60 8.81 -2.27
C ALA A 34 -17.72 9.60 -1.57
N LYS A 35 -18.95 9.09 -1.62
CA LYS A 35 -20.09 9.67 -0.91
C LYS A 35 -19.91 9.62 0.61
N GLU A 36 -19.49 8.47 1.15
CA GLU A 36 -19.26 8.29 2.59
C GLU A 36 -18.16 9.21 3.13
N TYR A 37 -17.09 9.42 2.34
CA TYR A 37 -15.97 10.28 2.72
C TYR A 37 -16.18 11.75 2.41
N SER A 38 -17.28 12.10 1.72
CA SER A 38 -17.54 13.46 1.23
C SER A 38 -16.39 14.02 0.38
N VAL A 39 -15.80 13.18 -0.48
CA VAL A 39 -14.72 13.55 -1.41
C VAL A 39 -15.09 13.18 -2.84
N SER A 40 -14.29 13.64 -3.80
CA SER A 40 -14.52 13.34 -5.21
C SER A 40 -14.23 11.86 -5.54
N TYR A 41 -14.93 11.31 -6.54
CA TYR A 41 -14.62 9.97 -7.07
C TYR A 41 -13.15 9.83 -7.50
N PRO A 42 -12.54 10.80 -8.22
CA PRO A 42 -11.10 10.77 -8.50
C PRO A 42 -10.22 10.63 -7.26
N THR A 43 -10.56 11.32 -6.16
CA THR A 43 -9.80 11.23 -4.90
C THR A 43 -9.79 9.80 -4.35
N VAL A 44 -10.96 9.14 -4.30
CA VAL A 44 -11.05 7.76 -3.80
C VAL A 44 -10.36 6.78 -4.75
N ARG A 45 -10.47 6.98 -6.07
CA ARG A 45 -9.78 6.15 -7.05
C ARG A 45 -8.26 6.23 -6.89
N ASN A 46 -7.72 7.43 -6.66
CA ASN A 46 -6.29 7.60 -6.40
C ASN A 46 -5.88 6.87 -5.13
N ARG A 47 -6.67 6.98 -4.06
CA ARG A 47 -6.42 6.25 -2.81
C ARG A 47 -6.44 4.72 -2.99
N LEU A 48 -7.38 4.20 -3.78
CA LEU A 48 -7.40 2.78 -4.12
C LEU A 48 -6.14 2.35 -4.89
N ASN A 49 -5.73 3.14 -5.90
CA ASN A 49 -4.53 2.86 -6.67
C ASN A 49 -3.26 2.84 -5.80
N GLU A 50 -3.15 3.76 -4.85
CA GLU A 50 -2.05 3.77 -3.86
C GLU A 50 -2.02 2.47 -3.05
N VAL A 51 -3.17 2.06 -2.50
CA VAL A 51 -3.29 0.81 -1.73
C VAL A 51 -2.96 -0.41 -2.59
N ILE A 52 -3.45 -0.48 -3.84
CA ILE A 52 -3.12 -1.56 -4.77
C ILE A 52 -1.61 -1.62 -5.03
N THR A 53 -0.98 -0.46 -5.25
CA THR A 53 0.47 -0.38 -5.49
C THR A 53 1.26 -0.86 -4.27
N LYS A 54 0.86 -0.43 -3.07
CA LYS A 54 1.47 -0.87 -1.81
C LYS A 54 1.42 -2.39 -1.66
N ILE A 55 0.22 -2.97 -1.83
CA ILE A 55 0.03 -4.42 -1.74
C ILE A 55 0.88 -5.12 -2.79
N GLY A 56 0.86 -4.67 -4.04
CA GLY A 56 1.68 -5.25 -5.10
C GLY A 56 3.17 -5.22 -4.81
N ILE A 57 3.71 -4.12 -4.28
CA ILE A 57 5.12 -4.03 -3.88
C ILE A 57 5.44 -5.02 -2.75
N ILE A 58 4.55 -5.16 -1.76
CA ILE A 58 4.77 -6.05 -0.63
C ILE A 58 4.67 -7.53 -1.07
N ASP A 59 3.68 -7.87 -1.90
CA ASP A 59 3.41 -9.22 -2.41
C ASP A 59 4.43 -9.67 -3.49
N GLU A 60 4.80 -8.80 -4.43
CA GLU A 60 5.83 -9.14 -5.45
C GLU A 60 7.22 -9.23 -4.82
N LYS A 61 7.49 -8.46 -3.77
CA LYS A 61 8.81 -8.35 -3.15
C LYS A 61 8.90 -9.05 -1.80
N ASP A 62 8.26 -10.21 -1.70
CA ASP A 62 8.39 -11.24 -0.66
C ASP A 62 9.84 -11.55 -0.22
N SER A 63 10.86 -11.07 -0.93
CA SER A 63 12.24 -11.58 -0.84
C SER A 63 13.34 -10.53 -0.68
N GLU A 64 13.06 -9.22 -0.64
CA GLU A 64 14.12 -8.21 -0.52
C GLU A 64 14.09 -7.50 0.84
N PRO A 65 15.02 -7.85 1.77
CA PRO A 65 15.03 -7.29 3.13
C PRO A 65 15.06 -5.75 3.16
N PHE A 66 15.63 -5.12 2.14
CA PHE A 66 15.65 -3.66 2.02
C PHE A 66 14.24 -3.07 1.90
N ILE A 67 13.43 -3.58 0.97
CA ILE A 67 12.09 -3.06 0.69
C ILE A 67 11.16 -3.33 1.87
N VAL A 68 11.24 -4.52 2.48
CA VAL A 68 10.44 -4.85 3.67
C VAL A 68 10.75 -3.91 4.83
N ASN A 69 12.02 -3.68 5.13
CA ASN A 69 12.42 -2.76 6.19
C ASN A 69 11.98 -1.32 5.88
N LEU A 70 12.08 -0.89 4.61
CA LEU A 70 11.63 0.44 4.19
C LEU A 70 10.12 0.60 4.35
N MET A 71 9.32 -0.39 3.97
CA MET A 71 7.87 -0.37 4.15
C MET A 71 7.49 -0.38 5.63
N ARG A 72 8.25 -1.08 6.49
CA ARG A 72 8.05 -1.00 7.95
C ARG A 72 8.24 0.42 8.49
N LEU A 73 9.21 1.17 7.97
CA LEU A 73 9.38 2.59 8.34
C LEU A 73 8.18 3.45 7.91
N VAL A 74 7.49 3.09 6.82
CA VAL A 74 6.22 3.73 6.43
C VAL A 74 5.11 3.36 7.41
N THR A 75 5.02 2.09 7.81
CA THR A 75 4.03 1.62 8.79
C THR A 75 4.21 2.27 10.16
N ASP A 76 5.46 2.49 10.57
CA ASP A 76 5.83 3.13 11.83
C ASP A 76 5.73 4.68 11.78
N ASP A 77 5.14 5.25 10.73
CA ASP A 77 5.02 6.70 10.48
C ASP A 77 6.36 7.47 10.48
N GLN A 78 7.49 6.78 10.31
CA GLN A 78 8.83 7.38 10.30
C GLN A 78 9.16 8.05 8.97
N ILE A 79 8.61 7.53 7.87
CA ILE A 79 8.76 8.10 6.53
C ILE A 79 7.42 8.10 5.77
N SER A 80 7.24 9.03 4.84
CA SER A 80 6.07 9.00 3.97
C SER A 80 6.17 7.88 2.94
N TYR A 81 5.03 7.30 2.57
CA TYR A 81 4.96 6.35 1.46
C TYR A 81 5.50 6.93 0.14
N SER A 82 5.26 8.22 -0.12
CA SER A 82 5.78 8.89 -1.32
C SER A 82 7.30 8.98 -1.35
N ALA A 83 7.95 9.14 -0.20
CA ALA A 83 9.41 9.10 -0.08
C ALA A 83 9.92 7.68 -0.27
N ALA A 84 9.29 6.70 0.39
CA ALA A 84 9.62 5.29 0.21
C ALA A 84 9.53 4.85 -1.25
N LYS A 85 8.44 5.21 -1.96
CA LYS A 85 8.26 4.91 -3.39
C LYS A 85 9.43 5.42 -4.25
N LYS A 86 9.87 6.66 -4.03
CA LYS A 86 11.02 7.24 -4.74
C LYS A 86 12.33 6.49 -4.45
N ILE A 87 12.55 6.11 -3.19
CA ILE A 87 13.73 5.34 -2.79
C ILE A 87 13.74 3.97 -3.49
N ILE A 88 12.59 3.32 -3.60
CA ILE A 88 12.44 2.06 -4.33
C ILE A 88 12.73 2.25 -5.83
N GLU A 89 12.17 3.29 -6.44
CA GLU A 89 12.42 3.62 -7.86
C GLU A 89 13.91 3.88 -8.14
N PHE A 90 14.62 4.59 -7.24
CA PHE A 90 16.06 4.80 -7.36
C PHE A 90 16.85 3.49 -7.21
N HIS A 91 16.49 2.65 -6.24
CA HIS A 91 17.15 1.36 -6.02
C HIS A 91 17.01 0.42 -7.23
N GLU A 92 15.85 0.44 -7.89
CA GLU A 92 15.61 -0.34 -9.11
C GLU A 92 16.34 0.22 -10.33
N GLY A 93 16.50 1.54 -10.42
CA GLY A 93 17.30 2.18 -11.46
C GLY A 93 18.75 1.73 -11.44
N GLU A 94 19.38 1.70 -10.25
CA GLU A 94 20.78 1.27 -10.10
C GLU A 94 21.01 -0.24 -10.33
N LYS A 95 19.98 -1.08 -10.25
CA LYS A 95 20.09 -2.51 -10.54
C LYS A 95 20.06 -2.86 -12.03
N ASN A 96 19.57 -1.93 -12.85
CA ASN A 96 19.39 -2.14 -14.29
C ASN A 96 20.51 -1.51 -15.14
N ASP A 97 21.48 -0.86 -14.49
CA ASP A 97 22.76 -0.38 -15.05
C ASP A 97 23.93 -1.28 -14.60
#